data_AF-A0A0D5W5T3-F1
#
_entry.id   AF-A0A0D5W5T3-F1
#
_cell.length_a   1.000
_cell.length_b   1.000
_cell.length_c   1.000
_cell.angle_alpha   90.00
_cell.angle_beta   90.00
_cell.angle_gamma   90.00
#
_symmetry.space_group_name_H-M   'P 1'
#
loop_
_entity.id
_entity.type
_entity.pdbx_description
1 polymer ?
#
loop_
_entity_poly.entity_id
_entity_poly.type
_entity_poly.pdbx_seq_one_letter_code
_entity_poly.pdbx_strand_id
1 'polypeptide(L)'
;VMLTRANSIDEEALRKTLKAITVHHDALRLVCKKDEEKGLLLFNRPADLADEQLYNLTILETEGDEHEKERFIKRRVAELQRNMDLENGP
;
A
#
# COMPACT_ATOMS: atom_id res chain seq x y z
N VAL A 1 11.08 -6.00 -7.04
CA VAL A 1 11.33 -5.12 -8.21
C VAL A 1 11.21 -3.69 -7.72
N MET A 2 12.21 -2.84 -7.96
CA MET A 2 12.12 -1.39 -7.70
C MET A 2 11.73 -0.71 -9.03
N LEU A 3 10.58 -0.06 -9.08
CA LEU A 3 10.11 0.63 -10.28
C LEU A 3 10.85 1.96 -10.40
N THR A 4 11.48 2.21 -11.55
CA THR A 4 12.15 3.48 -11.85
C THR A 4 11.60 4.09 -13.13
N ARG A 5 11.45 5.42 -13.14
CA ARG A 5 11.01 6.20 -14.29
C ARG A 5 11.78 7.52 -14.31
N ALA A 6 12.20 7.96 -15.50
CA ALA A 6 12.90 9.23 -15.68
C ALA A 6 11.97 10.45 -15.53
N ASN A 7 10.69 10.30 -15.82
CA ASN A 7 9.68 11.35 -15.74
C ASN A 7 8.94 11.31 -14.40
N SER A 8 8.44 12.47 -13.97
CA SER A 8 7.57 12.58 -12.81
C SER A 8 6.34 11.66 -12.95
N ILE A 9 5.87 11.18 -11.81
CA ILE A 9 4.64 10.40 -11.73
C ILE A 9 3.47 11.38 -11.76
N ASP A 10 2.52 11.12 -12.63
CA ASP A 10 1.20 11.76 -12.57
C ASP A 10 0.43 11.07 -11.43
N GLU A 11 0.19 11.82 -10.35
CA GLU A 11 -0.47 11.30 -9.16
C GLU A 11 -1.90 10.84 -9.44
N GLU A 12 -2.64 11.57 -10.28
CA GLU A 12 -4.03 11.23 -10.59
C GLU A 12 -4.09 9.91 -11.39
N ALA A 13 -3.20 9.77 -12.38
CA ALA A 13 -3.08 8.53 -13.13
C ALA A 13 -2.65 7.36 -12.23
N LEU A 14 -1.74 7.59 -11.27
CA LEU A 14 -1.33 6.58 -10.30
C LEU A 14 -2.49 6.13 -9.42
N ARG A 15 -3.26 7.07 -8.86
CA ARG A 15 -4.44 6.77 -8.01
C ARG A 15 -5.48 5.95 -8.77
N LYS A 16 -5.81 6.36 -10.01
CA LYS A 16 -6.71 5.60 -10.90
C LYS A 16 -6.20 4.18 -11.16
N THR A 17 -4.89 4.03 -11.36
CA THR A 17 -4.27 2.73 -11.61
C THR A 17 -4.30 1.84 -10.38
N LEU A 18 -3.95 2.37 -9.19
CA LEU A 18 -4.01 1.64 -7.92
C LEU A 18 -5.43 1.16 -7.63
N LYS A 19 -6.43 2.03 -7.79
CA LYS A 19 -7.85 1.65 -7.67
C LYS A 19 -8.20 0.51 -8.62
N ALA A 20 -7.88 0.64 -9.91
CA ALA A 20 -8.22 -0.36 -10.92
C ALA A 20 -7.58 -1.73 -10.61
N ILE A 21 -6.29 -1.74 -10.24
CA ILE A 21 -5.57 -2.96 -9.87
C ILE A 21 -6.18 -3.59 -8.62
N THR A 22 -6.43 -2.82 -7.56
CA THR A 22 -7.01 -3.35 -6.32
C THR A 22 -8.43 -3.87 -6.54
N VAL A 23 -9.26 -3.21 -7.36
CA VAL A 23 -10.61 -3.68 -7.70
C VAL A 23 -10.58 -4.96 -8.54
N HIS A 24 -9.67 -5.04 -9.53
CA HIS A 24 -9.57 -6.19 -10.42
C HIS A 24 -8.99 -7.43 -9.73
N HIS A 25 -8.04 -7.25 -8.81
CA HIS A 25 -7.35 -8.34 -8.11
C HIS A 25 -7.88 -8.51 -6.68
N ASP A 26 -8.88 -9.36 -6.52
CA ASP A 26 -9.57 -9.61 -5.24
C ASP A 26 -8.64 -9.96 -4.07
N ALA A 27 -7.54 -10.67 -4.35
CA ALA A 27 -6.55 -11.05 -3.34
C ALA A 27 -5.86 -9.85 -2.66
N LEU A 28 -5.81 -8.68 -3.31
CA LEU A 28 -5.24 -7.46 -2.72
C LEU A 28 -6.14 -6.85 -1.64
N ARG A 29 -7.40 -7.28 -1.56
CA ARG A 29 -8.37 -6.80 -0.56
C ARG A 29 -8.53 -7.77 0.62
N LEU A 30 -7.64 -8.76 0.72
CA LEU A 30 -7.68 -9.77 1.76
C LEU A 30 -7.35 -9.16 3.13
N VAL A 31 -8.11 -9.59 4.14
CA VAL A 31 -7.79 -9.35 5.56
C VAL A 31 -7.84 -10.67 6.33
N CYS A 32 -7.15 -10.70 7.46
CA CYS A 32 -6.95 -11.83 8.33
C CYS A 32 -7.40 -11.45 9.75
N LYS A 33 -8.53 -11.98 10.20
CA LYS A 33 -9.04 -11.76 11.55
C LYS A 33 -8.74 -12.95 12.45
N LYS A 34 -8.40 -12.66 13.70
CA LYS A 34 -8.31 -13.68 14.75
C LYS A 34 -9.71 -14.05 15.22
N ASP A 35 -9.94 -15.35 15.32
CA ASP A 35 -11.14 -15.96 15.89
C ASP A 35 -10.69 -16.88 17.02
N GLU A 36 -11.29 -16.73 18.19
CA GLU A 36 -10.85 -17.44 19.42
C GLU A 36 -11.00 -18.96 19.31
N GLU A 37 -11.89 -19.46 18.45
CA GLU A 37 -12.16 -20.90 18.29
C GLU A 37 -11.54 -21.47 17.01
N LYS A 38 -11.54 -20.69 15.92
CA LYS A 38 -11.15 -21.12 14.57
C LYS A 38 -9.74 -20.69 14.17
N GLY A 39 -9.06 -19.91 15.01
CA GLY A 39 -7.70 -19.43 14.76
C GLY A 39 -7.69 -18.20 13.86
N LEU A 40 -7.38 -18.38 12.57
CA LEU A 40 -7.28 -17.28 11.60
C LEU A 40 -8.35 -17.42 10.52
N LEU A 41 -9.13 -16.36 10.33
CA LEU A 41 -10.14 -16.24 9.28
C LEU A 41 -9.65 -15.26 8.22
N LEU A 42 -9.60 -15.74 6.97
CA LEU A 42 -9.20 -14.95 5.81
C LEU A 42 -10.42 -14.65 4.95
N PHE A 43 -10.64 -13.38 4.61
CA PHE A 43 -11.73 -12.98 3.71
C PHE A 43 -11.35 -11.77 2.85
N ASN A 44 -11.87 -11.75 1.62
CA ASN A 44 -11.70 -10.62 0.72
C ASN A 44 -12.74 -9.55 1.05
N ARG A 45 -12.29 -8.32 1.29
CA ARG A 45 -13.17 -7.16 1.43
C ARG A 45 -13.81 -6.81 0.06
N PRO A 46 -15.00 -6.19 0.05
CA PRO A 46 -15.71 -5.88 -1.18
C PRO A 46 -14.94 -4.85 -2.04
N ALA A 47 -15.27 -4.79 -3.33
CA ALA A 47 -14.58 -3.93 -4.30
C ALA A 47 -15.13 -2.49 -4.36
N ASP A 48 -16.32 -2.25 -3.83
CA ASP A 48 -17.05 -0.97 -3.85
C ASP A 48 -16.71 -0.06 -2.64
N LEU A 49 -15.50 -0.19 -2.13
CA LEU A 49 -14.98 0.64 -1.04
C LEU A 49 -14.46 2.00 -1.55
N ALA A 50 -14.31 2.95 -0.63
CA ALA A 50 -13.59 4.19 -0.91
C ALA A 50 -12.11 3.92 -1.22
N ASP A 51 -11.47 4.81 -1.97
CA ASP A 51 -10.08 4.61 -2.44
C ASP A 51 -9.10 4.46 -1.27
N GLU A 52 -9.31 5.20 -0.18
CA GLU A 52 -8.52 5.15 1.06
C GLU A 52 -8.64 3.81 1.78
N GLN A 53 -9.67 3.01 1.48
CA GLN A 53 -9.85 1.66 2.03
C GLN A 53 -9.34 0.57 1.08
N LEU A 54 -9.03 0.92 -0.17
CA LEU A 54 -8.47 0.01 -1.17
C LEU A 54 -6.94 0.03 -1.17
N TYR A 55 -6.32 1.19 -0.92
CA TYR A 55 -4.87 1.31 -0.84
C TYR A 55 -4.44 2.52 0.00
N ASN A 56 -3.22 2.46 0.55
CA ASN A 56 -2.54 3.62 1.12
C ASN A 56 -1.49 4.15 0.15
N LEU A 57 -1.51 5.46 -0.12
CA LEU A 57 -0.53 6.14 -0.96
C LEU A 57 0.04 7.33 -0.20
N THR A 58 1.37 7.37 -0.05
CA THR A 58 2.09 8.52 0.51
C THR A 58 3.09 9.03 -0.54
N ILE A 59 2.98 10.31 -0.88
CA ILE A 59 3.94 11.02 -1.75
C ILE A 59 4.87 11.83 -0.86
N LEU A 60 6.17 11.61 -1.01
CA LEU A 60 7.20 12.27 -0.21
C LEU A 60 8.23 12.88 -1.15
N GLU A 61 8.55 14.14 -0.91
CA GLU A 61 9.72 14.77 -1.50
C GLU A 61 10.95 14.41 -0.67
N THR A 62 12.09 14.27 -1.34
CA THR A 62 13.35 13.96 -0.68
C THR A 62 14.40 14.97 -1.09
N GLU A 63 15.15 15.44 -0.10
CA GLU A 63 16.21 16.42 -0.25
C GLU A 63 17.54 15.83 0.24
N GLY A 64 18.63 16.58 0.06
CA GLY A 64 19.97 16.17 0.49
C GLY A 64 20.77 15.40 -0.56
N ASP A 65 21.93 14.91 -0.13
CA ASP A 65 22.79 14.07 -0.98
C ASP A 65 22.22 12.65 -1.17
N GLU A 66 22.85 11.86 -2.04
CA GLU A 66 22.37 10.51 -2.37
C GLU A 66 22.29 9.60 -1.13
N HIS A 67 23.23 9.73 -0.19
CA HIS A 67 23.24 8.92 1.02
C HIS A 67 22.14 9.35 2.00
N GLU A 68 21.84 10.64 2.08
CA GLU A 68 20.71 11.16 2.84
C GLU A 68 19.37 10.69 2.29
N LYS A 69 19.18 10.77 0.97
CA LYS A 69 17.99 10.25 0.26
C LYS A 69 17.81 8.75 0.49
N GLU A 70 18.88 7.97 0.35
CA GLU A 70 18.82 6.52 0.58
C GLU A 70 18.39 6.18 2.01
N ARG A 71 18.98 6.85 3.02
CA ARG A 71 18.61 6.66 4.43
C ARG A 71 17.15 7.06 4.68
N PHE A 72 16.71 8.17 4.08
CA PHE A 72 15.33 8.64 4.18
C PHE A 72 14.35 7.60 3.62
N ILE A 73 14.58 7.12 2.39
CA ILE A 73 13.73 6.13 1.73
C ILE A 73 13.69 4.83 2.55
N LYS A 74 14.84 4.30 2.99
CA LYS A 74 14.89 3.07 3.80
C LYS A 74 14.07 3.18 5.07
N ARG A 75 14.18 4.31 5.78
CA ARG A 75 13.40 4.55 7.00
C ARG A 75 11.89 4.56 6.71
N ARG A 76 11.47 5.30 5.67
CA ARG A 76 10.03 5.40 5.31
C ARG A 76 9.45 4.08 4.84
N VAL A 77 10.23 3.27 4.11
CA VAL A 77 9.83 1.91 3.71
C VAL A 77 9.67 1.01 4.94
N ALA A 78 10.61 1.03 5.88
CA ALA A 78 10.52 0.22 7.09
C ALA A 78 9.30 0.59 7.95
N GLU A 79 8.98 1.88 8.05
CA GLU A 79 7.78 2.38 8.73
C GLU A 79 6.49 1.89 8.06
N LEU A 80 6.39 1.99 6.72
CA LEU A 80 5.24 1.50 5.97
C LEU A 80 5.03 -0.01 6.15
N GLN A 81 6.10 -0.79 6.02
CA GLN A 81 6.03 -2.25 6.15
C GLN A 81 5.64 -2.71 7.56
N ARG A 82 6.07 -1.99 8.60
CA ARG A 82 5.73 -2.33 9.98
C ARG A 82 4.28 -2.01 10.33
N ASN A 83 3.69 -1.03 9.66
CA ASN A 83 2.35 -0.52 9.97
C ASN A 83 1.23 -1.18 9.15
N MET A 84 1.48 -2.31 8.49
CA MET A 84 0.42 -3.05 7.80
C MET A 84 -0.60 -3.60 8.82
N ASP A 85 -1.87 -3.26 8.65
CA ASP A 85 -2.97 -3.80 9.45
C ASP A 85 -3.57 -5.01 8.73
N LEU A 86 -3.26 -6.22 9.20
CA LEU A 86 -3.81 -7.44 8.60
C LEU A 86 -5.29 -7.65 8.93
N GLU A 87 -5.81 -7.10 10.02
CA GLU A 87 -7.19 -7.35 10.48
C GLU A 87 -8.20 -6.45 9.75
N ASN A 88 -7.79 -5.23 9.41
CA ASN A 88 -8.64 -4.23 8.77
C ASN A 88 -8.21 -3.86 7.36
N GLY A 89 -6.92 -4.01 7.02
CA GLY A 89 -6.31 -3.53 5.77
C GLY A 89 -6.56 -2.04 5.50
N PRO A 90 -6.28 -1.58 4.27
CA PRO A 90 -5.08 -1.94 3.51
C PRO A 90 -3.82 -1.34 4.15
#